data_AF-A0A8J6ZPI5-F1
#
_entry.id   AF-A0A8J6ZPI5-F1
#
_cell.length_a   1.000
_cell.length_b   1.000
_cell.length_c   1.000
_cell.angle_alpha   90.00
_cell.angle_beta   90.00
_cell.angle_gamma   90.00
#
_symmetry.space_group_name_H-M   'P 1'
#
loop_
_entity.id
_entity.type
_entity.pdbx_description
1 polymer ?
#
loop_
_entity_poly.entity_id
_entity_poly.type
_entity_poly.pdbx_seq_one_letter_code
_entity_poly.pdbx_strand_id
1 'polypeptide(L)'
;MSNAVSDTLLLGAAYDDTITNSGDNVIFTVGKSSLTVNNGKGKKLALIDSAGKTSTTTISDVFTVSNSTKSPVTVPAYVKTIDASKRTSAVRITGNDLANTITGGTGNDSLYGGKGNDSLWDGDGKDVISGFENDDLLKITGTFSAPTYNKSDKSIAFKVGSGSVTLRDFGSTTTFHVNKSIYQLSSKGRFSVK
;
A
#
# COMPACT_ATOMS: atom_id res chain seq x y z
N MET A 1 46.46 4.50 0.69
CA MET A 1 46.08 5.23 -0.53
C MET A 1 44.59 5.43 -0.52
N SER A 2 44.14 6.68 -0.57
CA SER A 2 42.75 7.07 -0.80
C SER A 2 42.29 6.53 -2.16
N ASN A 3 41.03 6.09 -2.23
CA ASN A 3 40.06 6.53 -3.23
C ASN A 3 38.69 5.91 -2.90
N ALA A 4 37.93 6.58 -2.04
CA ALA A 4 36.48 6.42 -2.06
C ALA A 4 35.97 7.05 -3.35
N VAL A 5 35.63 6.23 -4.34
CA VAL A 5 34.96 6.68 -5.55
C VAL A 5 33.53 7.05 -5.15
N SER A 6 33.15 8.31 -5.31
CA SER A 6 31.78 8.77 -5.12
C SER A 6 30.92 8.33 -6.31
N ASP A 7 29.80 7.65 -6.06
CA ASP A 7 28.77 7.40 -7.08
C ASP A 7 27.97 8.68 -7.35
N THR A 8 27.75 8.99 -8.63
CA THR A 8 27.03 10.18 -9.10
C THR A 8 25.52 9.90 -9.17
N LEU A 9 24.71 10.75 -8.57
CA LEU A 9 23.24 10.71 -8.69
C LEU A 9 22.81 11.50 -9.93
N LEU A 10 22.44 10.81 -11.02
CA LEU A 10 21.91 11.45 -12.22
C LEU A 10 20.38 11.46 -12.16
N LEU A 11 19.79 12.64 -12.08
CA LEU A 11 18.35 12.85 -12.08
C LEU A 11 17.84 12.91 -13.53
N GLY A 12 17.38 11.77 -14.03
CA GLY A 12 16.48 11.65 -15.19
C GLY A 12 17.00 12.16 -16.54
N ALA A 13 16.35 11.72 -17.63
CA ALA A 13 16.64 12.23 -18.99
C ALA A 13 15.71 13.39 -19.39
N ALA A 14 14.71 13.71 -18.57
CA ALA A 14 13.81 14.83 -18.77
C ALA A 14 14.10 15.91 -17.71
N TYR A 15 14.11 17.17 -18.13
CA TYR A 15 14.45 18.34 -17.30
C TYR A 15 13.37 18.69 -16.24
N ASP A 16 12.59 17.71 -15.77
CA ASP A 16 11.54 17.88 -14.75
C ASP A 16 11.99 17.44 -13.34
N ASP A 17 13.20 16.91 -13.22
CA ASP A 17 13.79 16.61 -11.93
C ASP A 17 14.35 17.88 -11.29
N THR A 18 14.04 18.11 -10.01
CA THR A 18 14.51 19.28 -9.29
C THR A 18 15.13 18.89 -7.96
N ILE A 19 16.29 19.46 -7.66
CA ILE A 19 16.83 19.51 -6.29
C ILE A 19 16.53 20.90 -5.79
N THR A 20 15.51 21.04 -4.95
CA THR A 20 15.14 22.34 -4.37
C THR A 20 15.41 22.35 -2.88
N ASN A 21 15.80 23.52 -2.39
CA ASN A 21 15.86 23.75 -0.95
C ASN A 21 14.57 24.44 -0.52
N SER A 22 13.86 23.86 0.44
CA SER A 22 12.69 24.47 1.08
C SER A 22 12.92 24.53 2.57
N GLY A 23 13.37 25.70 3.05
CA GLY A 23 13.91 25.85 4.40
C GLY A 23 15.10 24.94 4.63
N ASP A 24 15.04 24.14 5.69
CA ASP A 24 16.07 23.19 6.11
C ASP A 24 16.01 21.83 5.38
N ASN A 25 15.30 21.74 4.25
CA ASN A 25 15.16 20.45 3.55
C ASN A 25 15.77 20.52 2.15
N VAL A 26 16.55 19.50 1.81
CA VAL A 26 16.91 19.16 0.42
C VAL A 26 15.81 18.25 -0.13
N ILE A 27 15.04 18.76 -1.09
CA ILE A 27 13.95 18.04 -1.74
C ILE A 27 14.46 17.50 -3.07
N PHE A 28 14.50 16.17 -3.20
CA PHE A 28 14.70 15.50 -4.48
C PHE A 28 13.34 15.25 -5.13
N THR A 29 13.02 16.02 -6.15
CA THR A 29 11.88 15.77 -7.03
C THR A 29 12.37 14.99 -8.24
N VAL A 30 11.88 13.78 -8.41
CA VAL A 30 12.15 12.92 -9.57
C VAL A 30 10.94 12.89 -10.50
N GLY A 31 10.58 14.03 -11.11
CA GLY A 31 9.57 14.15 -12.18
C GLY A 31 8.48 13.07 -12.19
N LYS A 32 8.42 12.27 -13.26
CA LYS A 32 7.64 11.02 -13.37
C LYS A 32 8.43 9.75 -13.00
N SER A 33 9.64 9.93 -12.47
CA SER A 33 10.65 8.89 -12.25
C SER A 33 10.68 8.45 -10.78
N SER A 34 11.64 7.57 -10.43
CA SER A 34 11.85 7.11 -9.06
C SER A 34 13.27 7.43 -8.58
N LEU A 35 13.40 7.76 -7.29
CA LEU A 35 14.69 7.86 -6.63
C LEU A 35 15.05 6.47 -6.10
N THR A 36 16.09 5.86 -6.65
CA THR A 36 16.55 4.51 -6.27
C THR A 36 17.84 4.61 -5.45
N VAL A 37 17.85 4.03 -4.24
CA VAL A 37 19.07 3.86 -3.44
C VAL A 37 19.47 2.39 -3.43
N ASN A 38 20.43 2.03 -4.28
CA ASN A 38 20.92 0.65 -4.37
C ASN A 38 21.78 0.29 -3.15
N ASN A 39 21.63 -0.94 -2.64
CA ASN A 39 22.41 -1.47 -1.51
C ASN A 39 22.36 -0.62 -0.23
N GLY A 40 21.32 0.19 -0.06
CA GLY A 40 21.17 1.11 1.07
C GLY A 40 20.73 0.43 2.38
N LYS A 41 20.25 -0.81 2.36
CA LYS A 41 19.70 -1.50 3.55
C LYS A 41 20.68 -1.45 4.73
N GLY A 42 20.20 -0.92 5.86
CA GLY A 42 21.00 -0.79 7.09
C GLY A 42 22.07 0.31 7.05
N LYS A 43 22.20 1.03 5.93
CA LYS A 43 23.01 2.24 5.84
C LYS A 43 22.21 3.43 6.34
N LYS A 44 22.91 4.43 6.89
CA LYS A 44 22.27 5.69 7.28
C LYS A 44 22.08 6.55 6.03
N LEU A 45 20.86 6.96 5.76
CA LEU A 45 20.58 8.09 4.89
C LEU A 45 20.70 9.36 5.75
N ALA A 46 21.63 10.24 5.39
CA ALA A 46 21.77 11.55 6.01
C ALA A 46 21.09 12.58 5.12
N LEU A 47 20.11 13.29 5.66
CA LEU A 47 19.57 14.51 5.09
C LEU A 47 20.29 15.66 5.77
N ILE A 48 20.93 16.53 5.00
CA ILE A 48 21.66 17.70 5.51
C ILE A 48 20.85 18.93 5.15
N ASP A 49 20.54 19.76 6.13
CA ASP A 49 19.83 21.01 5.90
C ASP A 49 20.71 22.14 5.37
N SER A 50 20.08 23.26 5.00
CA SER A 50 20.76 24.46 4.50
C SER A 50 21.68 25.11 5.53
N ALA A 51 21.49 24.82 6.83
CA ALA A 51 22.34 25.24 7.94
C ALA A 51 23.44 24.22 8.29
N GLY A 52 23.55 23.11 7.54
CA GLY A 52 24.53 22.05 7.76
C GLY A 52 24.16 21.04 8.87
N LYS A 53 22.95 21.12 9.43
CA LYS A 53 22.45 20.16 10.41
C LYS A 53 22.09 18.85 9.72
N THR A 54 22.59 17.76 10.29
CA THR A 54 22.36 16.42 9.75
C THR A 54 21.22 15.73 10.49
N SER A 55 20.18 15.32 9.77
CA SER A 55 19.18 14.37 10.23
C SER A 55 19.48 13.01 9.60
N THR A 56 19.87 12.03 10.41
CA THR A 56 20.17 10.68 9.92
C THR A 56 19.01 9.75 10.21
N THR A 57 18.56 9.01 9.20
CA THR A 57 17.68 7.86 9.38
C THR A 57 18.37 6.61 8.86
N THR A 58 18.12 5.45 9.46
CA THR A 58 18.56 4.19 8.86
C THR A 58 17.63 3.87 7.71
N ILE A 59 18.18 3.61 6.53
CA ILE A 59 17.43 3.05 5.40
C ILE A 59 16.97 1.67 5.85
N SER A 60 15.73 1.65 6.33
CA SER A 60 15.02 0.44 6.73
C SER A 60 14.54 -0.27 5.46
N ASP A 61 14.13 -1.53 5.58
CA ASP A 61 13.49 -2.26 4.48
C ASP A 61 12.23 -1.52 3.93
N VAL A 62 11.66 -0.60 4.72
CA VAL A 62 10.43 0.13 4.40
C VAL A 62 10.78 1.49 3.79
N PHE A 63 10.95 1.53 2.46
CA PHE A 63 10.76 2.74 1.68
C PHE A 63 9.25 2.96 1.54
N THR A 64 8.68 3.85 2.35
CA THR A 64 7.27 4.23 2.22
C THR A 64 7.12 5.10 0.97
N VAL A 65 6.65 4.52 -0.13
CA VAL A 65 6.25 5.28 -1.33
C VAL A 65 4.90 5.93 -1.06
N SER A 66 4.92 7.11 -0.44
CA SER A 66 3.72 7.94 -0.33
C SER A 66 3.54 8.74 -1.63
N ASN A 67 2.39 8.58 -2.28
CA ASN A 67 1.81 9.54 -3.23
C ASN A 67 2.35 9.64 -4.70
N SER A 68 2.94 8.60 -5.31
CA SER A 68 3.48 8.74 -6.70
C SER A 68 3.16 7.61 -7.72
N THR A 69 2.55 6.50 -7.33
CA THR A 69 2.41 5.41 -8.31
C THR A 69 1.27 5.66 -9.31
N LYS A 70 1.57 5.64 -10.61
CA LYS A 70 0.60 5.44 -11.69
C LYS A 70 -0.23 4.18 -11.36
N SER A 71 -1.55 4.27 -11.47
CA SER A 71 -2.43 3.10 -11.35
C SER A 71 -2.45 2.37 -12.71
N PRO A 72 -2.29 1.03 -12.78
CA PRO A 72 -2.19 0.08 -11.67
C PRO A 72 -0.79 -0.01 -11.04
N VAL A 73 -0.76 -0.42 -9.77
CA VAL A 73 0.44 -0.60 -8.93
C VAL A 73 0.60 -2.07 -8.59
N THR A 74 1.76 -2.65 -8.89
CA THR A 74 2.18 -3.95 -8.34
C THR A 74 3.29 -3.70 -7.34
N VAL A 75 3.10 -4.13 -6.10
CA VAL A 75 4.02 -3.90 -4.99
C VAL A 75 5.29 -4.73 -5.22
N PRO A 76 6.48 -4.10 -5.32
CA PRO A 76 7.73 -4.84 -5.47
C PRO A 76 7.95 -5.80 -4.31
N ALA A 77 8.63 -6.94 -4.55
CA ALA A 77 8.72 -8.07 -3.61
C ALA A 77 9.31 -7.75 -2.22
N TYR A 78 9.93 -6.59 -2.03
CA TYR A 78 10.53 -6.15 -0.75
C TYR A 78 9.74 -5.03 -0.07
N VAL A 79 8.72 -4.46 -0.73
CA VAL A 79 7.90 -3.40 -0.17
C VAL A 79 6.75 -4.03 0.62
N LYS A 80 6.52 -3.55 1.83
CA LYS A 80 5.41 -3.99 2.68
C LYS A 80 4.33 -2.94 2.87
N THR A 81 4.56 -1.69 2.50
CA THR A 81 3.61 -0.61 2.79
C THR A 81 3.36 0.21 1.55
N ILE A 82 2.09 0.36 1.18
CA ILE A 82 1.61 1.29 0.17
C ILE A 82 0.50 2.15 0.77
N ASP A 83 0.62 3.46 0.63
CA ASP A 83 -0.36 4.42 1.12
C ASP A 83 -0.88 5.29 -0.03
N ALA A 84 -2.12 5.01 -0.45
CA ALA A 84 -2.88 5.78 -1.42
C ALA A 84 -3.97 6.67 -0.78
N SER A 85 -3.95 6.87 0.54
CA SER A 85 -4.99 7.62 1.30
C SER A 85 -5.24 9.05 0.82
N LYS A 86 -4.27 9.65 0.10
CA LYS A 86 -4.40 11.00 -0.48
C LYS A 86 -4.97 11.02 -1.88
N ARG A 87 -5.26 9.87 -2.49
CA ARG A 87 -5.79 9.77 -3.85
C ARG A 87 -7.30 9.87 -3.83
N THR A 88 -7.83 10.68 -4.75
CA THR A 88 -9.28 10.84 -4.95
C THR A 88 -9.81 10.10 -6.18
N SER A 89 -8.90 9.66 -7.06
CA SER A 89 -9.22 8.83 -8.22
C SER A 89 -8.94 7.37 -7.90
N ALA A 90 -9.72 6.49 -8.53
CA ALA A 90 -9.59 5.03 -8.42
C ALA A 90 -8.13 4.55 -8.53
N VAL A 91 -7.74 3.67 -7.61
CA VAL A 91 -6.47 2.95 -7.64
C VAL A 91 -6.68 1.46 -7.83
N ARG A 92 -5.72 0.84 -8.50
CA ARG A 92 -5.57 -0.60 -8.53
C ARG A 92 -4.23 -0.94 -7.91
N ILE A 93 -4.22 -1.66 -6.79
CA ILE A 93 -3.02 -2.05 -6.06
C ILE A 93 -3.01 -3.57 -5.91
N THR A 94 -1.89 -4.18 -6.23
CA THR A 94 -1.63 -5.62 -6.08
C THR A 94 -0.42 -5.79 -5.19
N GLY A 95 -0.60 -6.33 -3.99
CA GLY A 95 0.45 -6.67 -3.05
C GLY A 95 1.36 -7.81 -3.54
N ASN A 96 2.16 -8.35 -2.63
CA ASN A 96 3.17 -9.38 -2.91
C ASN A 96 3.04 -10.57 -1.94
N ASP A 97 4.11 -11.35 -1.79
CA ASP A 97 4.12 -12.55 -0.95
C ASP A 97 4.39 -12.25 0.54
N LEU A 98 4.65 -11.00 0.91
CA LEU A 98 4.90 -10.55 2.29
C LEU A 98 3.63 -10.03 2.92
N ALA A 99 3.56 -10.02 4.26
CA ALA A 99 2.53 -9.27 4.99
C ALA A 99 2.56 -7.78 4.61
N ASN A 100 1.59 -7.35 3.81
CA ASN A 100 1.45 -6.01 3.25
C ASN A 100 0.46 -5.16 4.04
N THR A 101 0.76 -3.87 4.17
CA THR A 101 -0.12 -2.80 4.63
C THR A 101 -0.48 -1.98 3.40
N ILE A 102 -1.72 -2.08 2.93
CA ILE A 102 -2.20 -1.35 1.74
C ILE A 102 -3.35 -0.45 2.15
N THR A 103 -3.21 0.85 1.89
CA THR A 103 -4.27 1.84 2.11
C THR A 103 -4.76 2.38 0.77
N GLY A 104 -6.06 2.24 0.50
CA GLY A 104 -6.77 2.87 -0.62
C GLY A 104 -7.00 4.37 -0.41
N GLY A 105 -7.68 4.99 -1.37
CA GLY A 105 -8.03 6.41 -1.38
C GLY A 105 -9.54 6.63 -1.23
N THR A 106 -10.04 7.77 -1.73
CA THR A 106 -11.49 8.06 -1.76
C THR A 106 -12.13 7.75 -3.11
N GLY A 107 -11.42 7.01 -3.97
CA GLY A 107 -11.88 6.58 -5.29
C GLY A 107 -12.58 5.22 -5.22
N ASN A 108 -13.05 4.70 -6.36
CA ASN A 108 -13.52 3.32 -6.42
C ASN A 108 -12.33 2.40 -6.66
N ASP A 109 -11.80 1.83 -5.58
CA ASP A 109 -10.50 1.19 -5.60
C ASP A 109 -10.58 -0.33 -5.82
N SER A 110 -9.48 -0.91 -6.28
CA SER A 110 -9.29 -2.35 -6.46
C SER A 110 -8.01 -2.78 -5.78
N LEU A 111 -8.12 -3.39 -4.60
CA LEU A 111 -6.99 -3.79 -3.77
C LEU A 111 -6.87 -5.32 -3.76
N TYR A 112 -5.68 -5.84 -4.01
CA TYR A 112 -5.37 -7.26 -3.90
C TYR A 112 -4.24 -7.44 -2.88
N GLY A 113 -4.51 -8.15 -1.78
CA GLY A 113 -3.55 -8.37 -0.68
C GLY A 113 -2.33 -9.16 -1.13
N GLY A 114 -2.56 -10.34 -1.71
CA GLY A 114 -1.50 -11.24 -2.15
C GLY A 114 -1.40 -12.44 -1.22
N LYS A 115 -0.17 -12.86 -0.92
CA LYS A 115 0.08 -13.86 0.12
C LYS A 115 0.62 -13.17 1.37
N GLY A 116 0.65 -13.92 2.47
CA GLY A 116 0.96 -13.36 3.78
C GLY A 116 -0.31 -12.93 4.50
N ASN A 117 -0.15 -12.39 5.70
CA ASN A 117 -1.25 -11.85 6.50
C ASN A 117 -1.26 -10.33 6.31
N ASP A 118 -2.15 -9.85 5.44
CA ASP A 118 -2.19 -8.48 5.00
C ASP A 118 -3.09 -7.61 5.88
N SER A 119 -2.83 -6.32 5.90
CA SER A 119 -3.66 -5.29 6.50
C SER A 119 -4.10 -4.31 5.42
N LEU A 120 -5.39 -4.29 5.12
CA LEU A 120 -5.98 -3.54 4.02
C LEU A 120 -6.89 -2.46 4.59
N TRP A 121 -6.70 -1.20 4.20
CA TRP A 121 -7.62 -0.09 4.48
C TRP A 121 -8.28 0.30 3.16
N ASP A 122 -9.61 0.23 3.10
CA ASP A 122 -10.39 0.46 1.88
C ASP A 122 -10.39 1.95 1.48
N GLY A 123 -10.66 2.83 2.44
CA GLY A 123 -10.97 4.23 2.17
C GLY A 123 -12.46 4.46 1.88
N ASP A 124 -12.79 5.50 1.14
CA ASP A 124 -14.18 5.81 0.76
C ASP A 124 -14.40 5.40 -0.69
N GLY A 125 -15.57 4.87 -1.03
CA GLY A 125 -15.91 4.59 -2.42
C GLY A 125 -16.70 3.31 -2.61
N LYS A 126 -16.70 2.82 -3.85
CA LYS A 126 -17.18 1.49 -4.20
C LYS A 126 -15.99 0.60 -4.51
N ASP A 127 -15.49 -0.04 -3.47
CA ASP A 127 -14.21 -0.72 -3.49
C ASP A 127 -14.37 -2.22 -3.70
N VAL A 128 -13.38 -2.80 -4.37
CA VAL A 128 -13.26 -4.24 -4.53
C VAL A 128 -11.95 -4.68 -3.90
N ILE A 129 -12.03 -5.65 -3.01
CA ILE A 129 -10.86 -6.21 -2.34
C ILE A 129 -10.82 -7.71 -2.57
N SER A 130 -9.64 -8.23 -2.89
CA SER A 130 -9.40 -9.65 -3.14
C SER A 130 -8.01 -10.09 -2.64
N GLY A 131 -7.70 -11.37 -2.80
CA GLY A 131 -6.42 -11.93 -2.33
C GLY A 131 -6.40 -12.21 -0.84
N PHE A 132 -7.50 -12.78 -0.33
CA PHE A 132 -7.66 -13.18 1.07
C PHE A 132 -7.16 -14.61 1.32
N GLU A 133 -5.89 -14.89 1.03
CA GLU A 133 -5.34 -16.26 1.08
C GLU A 133 -5.00 -16.72 2.51
N ASN A 134 -4.79 -15.80 3.46
CA ASN A 134 -4.46 -16.12 4.86
C ASN A 134 -5.33 -15.33 5.85
N ASP A 135 -4.84 -15.13 7.07
CA ASP A 135 -5.53 -14.38 8.11
C ASP A 135 -5.31 -12.87 7.91
N ASP A 136 -6.06 -12.33 6.96
CA ASP A 136 -5.98 -10.93 6.56
C ASP A 136 -6.91 -10.05 7.39
N LEU A 137 -6.47 -8.81 7.60
CA LEU A 137 -7.20 -7.79 8.33
C LEU A 137 -7.67 -6.69 7.37
N LEU A 138 -8.97 -6.64 7.12
CA LEU A 138 -9.61 -5.51 6.48
C LEU A 138 -10.06 -4.50 7.54
N LYS A 139 -9.63 -3.25 7.38
CA LYS A 139 -10.11 -2.10 8.13
C LYS A 139 -11.03 -1.28 7.24
N ILE A 140 -12.33 -1.36 7.54
CA ILE A 140 -13.35 -0.50 6.93
C ILE A 140 -13.51 0.72 7.82
N THR A 141 -13.30 1.90 7.24
CA THR A 141 -13.56 3.16 7.94
C THR A 141 -15.05 3.52 7.93
N GLY A 142 -15.55 4.06 9.05
CA GLY A 142 -16.96 4.45 9.19
C GLY A 142 -17.91 3.31 9.57
N THR A 143 -19.21 3.63 9.59
CA THR A 143 -20.26 2.67 9.94
C THR A 143 -20.67 1.88 8.70
N PHE A 144 -20.67 0.55 8.81
CA PHE A 144 -21.12 -0.35 7.77
C PHE A 144 -22.29 -1.23 8.21
N SER A 145 -23.13 -1.63 7.25
CA SER A 145 -24.25 -2.55 7.49
C SER A 145 -23.77 -3.99 7.69
N ALA A 146 -24.64 -4.85 8.21
CA ALA A 146 -24.40 -6.29 8.15
C ALA A 146 -24.06 -6.72 6.71
N PRO A 147 -23.07 -7.61 6.51
CA PRO A 147 -22.65 -8.00 5.18
C PRO A 147 -23.64 -8.94 4.51
N THR A 148 -23.72 -8.85 3.19
CA THR A 148 -24.46 -9.79 2.35
C THR A 148 -23.48 -10.76 1.69
N TYR A 149 -23.74 -12.06 1.78
CA TYR A 149 -22.96 -13.10 1.09
C TYR A 149 -23.70 -13.59 -0.15
N ASN A 150 -23.08 -13.43 -1.33
CA ASN A 150 -23.56 -14.02 -2.58
C ASN A 150 -22.85 -15.34 -2.82
N LYS A 151 -23.58 -16.45 -2.72
CA LYS A 151 -23.02 -17.79 -2.87
C LYS A 151 -22.64 -18.13 -4.31
N SER A 152 -23.28 -17.51 -5.30
CA SER A 152 -23.09 -17.84 -6.72
C SER A 152 -21.71 -17.41 -7.22
N ASP A 153 -21.24 -16.24 -6.80
CA ASP A 153 -19.92 -15.69 -7.14
C ASP A 153 -18.95 -15.69 -5.95
N LYS A 154 -19.38 -16.21 -4.80
CA LYS A 154 -18.66 -16.24 -3.52
C LYS A 154 -18.19 -14.85 -3.05
N SER A 155 -18.93 -13.79 -3.34
CA SER A 155 -18.61 -12.44 -2.86
C SER A 155 -19.30 -12.09 -1.54
N ILE A 156 -18.65 -11.21 -0.76
CA ILE A 156 -19.21 -10.63 0.47
C ILE A 156 -19.24 -9.11 0.29
N ALA A 157 -20.39 -8.47 0.46
CA ALA A 157 -20.55 -7.03 0.30
C ALA A 157 -20.92 -6.34 1.62
N PHE A 158 -20.25 -5.24 1.93
CA PHE A 158 -20.54 -4.33 3.02
C PHE A 158 -21.05 -3.02 2.45
N LYS A 159 -22.19 -2.50 2.92
CA LYS A 159 -22.60 -1.13 2.62
C LYS A 159 -21.91 -0.20 3.62
N VAL A 160 -21.15 0.78 3.14
CA VAL A 160 -20.39 1.72 3.99
C VAL A 160 -20.81 3.14 3.61
N GLY A 161 -21.56 3.83 4.47
CA GLY A 161 -22.13 5.14 4.12
C GLY A 161 -22.84 5.15 2.75
N SER A 162 -22.41 6.06 1.85
CA SER A 162 -22.87 6.12 0.46
C SER A 162 -22.19 5.09 -0.47
N GLY A 163 -21.03 4.57 -0.08
CA GLY A 163 -20.22 3.59 -0.79
C GLY A 163 -20.48 2.12 -0.41
N SER A 164 -19.54 1.26 -0.75
CA SER A 164 -19.59 -0.18 -0.47
C SER A 164 -18.23 -0.83 -0.63
N VAL A 165 -17.95 -1.86 0.15
CA VAL A 165 -16.78 -2.72 -0.06
C VAL A 165 -17.24 -4.11 -0.47
N THR A 166 -16.73 -4.62 -1.59
CA THR A 166 -17.00 -5.98 -2.06
C THR A 166 -15.75 -6.83 -1.98
N LEU A 167 -15.81 -7.88 -1.19
CA LEU A 167 -14.75 -8.87 -1.02
C LEU A 167 -15.00 -10.06 -1.95
N ARG A 168 -13.96 -10.53 -2.64
CA ARG A 168 -14.04 -11.66 -3.58
C ARG A 168 -12.72 -12.44 -3.64
N ASP A 169 -12.71 -13.48 -4.48
CA ASP A 169 -11.54 -14.34 -4.75
C ASP A 169 -10.91 -14.91 -3.46
N PHE A 170 -11.77 -15.43 -2.60
CA PHE A 170 -11.35 -16.14 -1.40
C PHE A 170 -10.69 -17.48 -1.74
N GLY A 171 -9.76 -17.88 -0.88
CA GLY A 171 -9.20 -19.23 -0.90
C GLY A 171 -10.26 -20.32 -0.64
N SER A 172 -9.83 -21.58 -0.73
CA SER A 172 -10.73 -22.72 -0.51
C SER A 172 -11.33 -22.72 0.90
N THR A 173 -10.61 -22.27 1.91
CA THR A 173 -11.16 -21.96 3.24
C THR A 173 -10.43 -20.72 3.72
N THR A 174 -11.18 -19.66 3.99
CA THR A 174 -10.62 -18.37 4.38
C THR A 174 -11.20 -17.94 5.72
N THR A 175 -10.32 -17.53 6.63
CA THR A 175 -10.67 -16.75 7.81
C THR A 175 -10.05 -15.38 7.62
N PHE A 176 -10.84 -14.33 7.80
CA PHE A 176 -10.34 -12.96 7.72
C PHE A 176 -11.07 -12.10 8.75
N HIS A 177 -10.46 -10.98 9.09
CA HIS A 177 -11.00 -10.02 10.03
C HIS A 177 -11.53 -8.81 9.30
N VAL A 178 -12.74 -8.36 9.65
CA VAL A 178 -13.18 -7.01 9.31
C VAL A 178 -13.34 -6.23 10.59
N ASN A 179 -12.50 -5.20 10.75
CA ASN A 179 -12.32 -4.45 11.99
C ASN A 179 -11.97 -5.33 13.20
N LYS A 180 -12.97 -5.78 13.96
CA LYS A 180 -12.81 -6.66 15.15
C LYS A 180 -13.56 -7.99 15.02
N SER A 181 -14.39 -8.14 13.99
CA SER A 181 -15.22 -9.33 13.80
C SER A 181 -14.50 -10.34 12.92
N ILE A 182 -14.74 -11.62 13.19
CA ILE A 182 -14.10 -12.72 12.47
C ILE A 182 -15.08 -13.27 11.43
N TYR A 183 -14.64 -13.34 10.20
CA TYR A 183 -15.42 -13.86 9.07
C TYR A 183 -14.79 -15.14 8.56
N GLN A 184 -15.63 -16.14 8.30
CA GLN A 184 -15.17 -17.43 7.81
C GLN A 184 -15.98 -17.85 6.60
N LEU A 185 -15.27 -18.24 5.54
CA LEU A 185 -15.83 -18.85 4.35
C LEU A 185 -15.23 -20.24 4.16
N SER A 186 -16.07 -21.27 4.25
CA SER A 186 -15.63 -22.67 4.06
C SER A 186 -15.58 -23.06 2.58
N SER A 187 -14.88 -24.16 2.28
CA SER A 187 -14.79 -24.75 0.94
C SER A 187 -16.11 -25.16 0.33
N LYS A 188 -17.13 -25.38 1.16
CA LYS A 188 -18.52 -25.68 0.75
C LYS A 188 -19.36 -24.43 0.52
N GLY A 189 -18.76 -23.23 0.57
CA GLY A 189 -19.45 -21.95 0.40
C GLY A 189 -20.40 -21.63 1.55
N ARG A 190 -20.08 -22.05 2.78
CA ARG A 190 -20.78 -21.60 3.99
C ARG A 190 -20.06 -20.40 4.56
N PHE A 191 -20.80 -19.31 4.73
CA PHE A 191 -20.36 -18.06 5.34
C PHE A 191 -20.85 -17.97 6.78
N SER A 192 -19.99 -17.53 7.69
CA SER A 192 -20.34 -17.26 9.09
C SER A 192 -19.54 -16.09 9.66
N VAL A 193 -20.14 -15.40 10.62
CA VAL A 193 -19.54 -14.30 11.39
C VAL A 193 -19.44 -14.72 12.85
N LYS A 194 -18.30 -14.50 13.49
CA LYS A 194 -18.08 -14.72 14.93
C LYS A 194 -17.70 -13.42 15.62
#